data_AF-A0A7C6QFW1-F1
#
_entry.id   AF-A0A7C6QFW1-F1
#
_cell.length_a   1.000
_cell.length_b   1.000
_cell.length_c   1.000
_cell.angle_alpha   90.00
_cell.angle_beta   90.00
_cell.angle_gamma   90.00
#
_symmetry.space_group_name_H-M   'P 1'
#
loop_
_entity.id
_entity.type
_entity.pdbx_description
1 polymer ?
#
loop_
_entity_poly.entity_id
_entity_poly.type
_entity_poly.pdbx_seq_one_letter_code
_entity_poly.pdbx_strand_id
1 'polypeptide(L)'
;MSKFHPTKIFLPEKDMPTRWYNVQADMPNKPAPPLNPVTQEPAGPQDLAAIFPEELIKQEVSTERWIDIPEEVQELYRLWRPSPLYRAFQLEKALDTPAKIYYKYEGVSPAGSHKLNTSIPQAYYNKKAGIKRLTTETGAGQWGTALSLACNYFGLECRVFMVKISSQQKPYRKSLMEVFGATVIPSPSNLTEAGRQVLAKDPDNPGSLGIAISEAVEEAAGRDDTNYALGSVLNHVVLHQTIIGLEAKAQLALVDAYPDVVIACCGGGSNFGGTAFPFVPDVLAGKGPRLLAVEPAACPTLTRGEFAYDYGDTAKLTPLMRMYTLGHEFMPPGIHAGGLRYHGDSPLVSQLYHDGLVEALAVVQTEVFQAATLFAKTEGILPAPESAHAIAAAIREANRAKEAGEDKVILFTLSGHGHFDLTAYDHYLSGGMEDVEHNEEFIKASLACLPAIK
;
A
#
# COMPACT_ATOMS: atom_id res chain seq x y z
N MET A 1 -29.75 -31.03 -5.99
CA MET A 1 -28.48 -31.00 -5.21
C MET A 1 -28.04 -29.54 -5.18
N SER A 2 -27.87 -28.91 -4.02
CA SER A 2 -27.32 -27.54 -3.99
C SER A 2 -25.89 -27.59 -4.53
N LYS A 3 -25.50 -26.61 -5.37
CA LYS A 3 -24.11 -26.48 -5.80
C LYS A 3 -23.25 -26.31 -4.54
N PHE A 4 -22.18 -27.08 -4.42
CA PHE A 4 -21.18 -26.87 -3.38
C PHE A 4 -20.50 -25.54 -3.64
N HIS A 5 -20.49 -24.63 -2.65
CA HIS A 5 -19.79 -23.36 -2.73
C HIS A 5 -18.60 -23.40 -1.75
N PRO A 6 -17.35 -23.42 -2.25
CA PRO A 6 -16.19 -23.51 -1.37
C PRO A 6 -16.01 -22.21 -0.57
N THR A 7 -15.70 -22.34 0.72
CA THR A 7 -15.30 -21.20 1.56
C THR A 7 -13.92 -20.66 1.18
N LYS A 8 -12.99 -21.55 0.80
CA LYS A 8 -11.63 -21.21 0.37
C LYS A 8 -11.45 -21.61 -1.08
N ILE A 9 -10.98 -20.68 -1.89
CA ILE A 9 -10.75 -20.86 -3.32
C ILE A 9 -9.25 -20.71 -3.54
N PHE A 10 -8.59 -21.84 -3.76
CA PHE A 10 -7.16 -21.90 -4.01
C PHE A 10 -6.90 -21.93 -5.51
N LEU A 11 -5.94 -21.13 -5.95
CA LEU A 11 -5.34 -21.26 -7.27
C LEU A 11 -4.09 -22.15 -7.11
N PRO A 12 -3.97 -23.27 -7.84
CA PRO A 12 -2.78 -24.11 -7.77
C PRO A 12 -1.51 -23.33 -8.15
N GLU A 13 -0.36 -23.63 -7.54
CA GLU A 13 0.92 -22.94 -7.83
C GLU A 13 1.31 -22.98 -9.31
N LYS A 14 0.97 -24.06 -10.02
CA LYS A 14 1.19 -24.19 -11.47
C LYS A 14 0.41 -23.17 -12.31
N ASP A 15 -0.65 -22.60 -11.75
CA ASP A 15 -1.53 -21.64 -12.38
C ASP A 15 -1.28 -20.21 -11.84
N MET A 16 -0.26 -20.03 -10.99
CA MET A 16 0.17 -18.71 -10.51
C MET A 16 0.54 -17.82 -11.70
N PRO A 17 0.11 -16.54 -11.74
CA PRO A 17 0.50 -15.63 -12.81
C PRO A 17 2.02 -15.53 -12.93
N THR A 18 2.54 -15.65 -14.15
CA THR A 18 3.98 -15.55 -14.46
C THR A 18 4.38 -14.17 -14.97
N ARG A 19 3.42 -13.24 -15.05
CA ARG A 19 3.56 -11.88 -15.55
C ARG A 19 2.83 -10.90 -14.64
N TRP A 20 3.44 -9.76 -14.37
CA TRP A 20 2.74 -8.61 -13.81
C TRP A 20 2.00 -7.85 -14.91
N TYR A 21 0.87 -7.24 -14.54
CA TYR A 21 0.07 -6.40 -15.42
C TYR A 21 0.43 -4.93 -15.22
N ASN A 22 0.77 -4.24 -16.30
CA ASN A 22 1.06 -2.81 -16.27
C ASN A 22 -0.13 -2.02 -16.80
N VAL A 23 -0.83 -1.32 -15.90
CA VAL A 23 -1.99 -0.51 -16.27
C VAL A 23 -1.65 0.63 -17.23
N GLN A 24 -0.40 1.09 -17.22
CA GLN A 24 0.05 2.17 -18.11
C GLN A 24 -0.13 1.82 -19.58
N ALA A 25 -0.20 0.55 -19.97
CA ALA A 25 -0.50 0.19 -21.35
C ALA A 25 -1.93 0.57 -21.77
N ASP A 26 -2.88 0.56 -20.82
CA ASP A 26 -4.31 0.67 -21.09
C ASP A 26 -4.93 2.00 -20.60
N MET A 27 -4.21 2.79 -19.79
CA MET A 27 -4.66 4.10 -19.32
C MET A 27 -4.97 5.07 -20.49
N PRO A 28 -6.14 5.71 -20.54
CA PRO A 28 -6.46 6.71 -21.57
C PRO A 28 -5.54 7.93 -21.52
N ASN A 29 -5.32 8.47 -20.32
CA ASN A 29 -4.34 9.54 -20.07
C ASN A 29 -3.17 8.94 -19.29
N LYS A 30 -1.94 9.11 -19.78
CA LYS A 30 -0.74 8.66 -19.04
C LYS A 30 -0.45 9.64 -17.90
N PRO A 31 0.07 9.18 -16.75
CA PRO A 31 0.55 10.08 -15.72
C PRO A 31 1.60 11.04 -16.28
N ALA A 32 1.64 12.25 -15.73
CA ALA A 32 2.71 13.18 -16.04
C ALA A 32 4.06 12.63 -15.52
N PRO A 33 5.18 12.88 -16.23
CA PRO A 33 6.48 12.37 -15.82
C PRO A 33 6.89 12.96 -14.46
N PRO A 34 7.70 12.24 -13.65
CA PRO A 34 8.29 12.83 -12.46
C PRO A 34 9.22 13.98 -12.84
N LEU A 35 9.38 14.97 -11.95
CA LEU A 35 10.29 16.10 -12.14
C LEU A 35 11.48 15.99 -11.18
N ASN A 36 12.65 16.43 -11.63
CA ASN A 36 13.84 16.50 -10.79
C ASN A 36 13.60 17.50 -9.63
N PRO A 37 13.93 17.16 -8.38
CA PRO A 37 13.61 17.98 -7.21
C PRO A 37 14.31 19.34 -7.17
N VAL A 38 15.42 19.49 -7.90
CA VAL A 38 16.21 20.73 -7.96
C VAL A 38 15.86 21.56 -9.18
N THR A 39 15.84 20.95 -10.37
CA THR A 39 15.63 21.69 -11.63
C THR A 39 14.17 21.87 -11.98
N GLN A 40 13.27 21.04 -11.44
CA GLN A 40 11.84 20.98 -11.78
C GLN A 40 11.56 20.65 -13.26
N GLU A 41 12.58 20.19 -13.98
CA GLU A 41 12.44 19.65 -15.33
C GLU A 41 12.12 18.14 -15.26
N PRO A 42 11.52 17.54 -16.31
CA PRO A 42 11.27 16.09 -16.36
C PRO A 42 12.51 15.27 -16.00
N ALA A 43 12.39 14.42 -14.98
CA ALA A 43 13.48 13.58 -14.50
C ALA A 43 13.81 12.49 -15.53
N GLY A 44 15.10 12.33 -15.82
CA GLY A 44 15.62 11.26 -16.66
C GLY A 44 16.07 10.04 -15.86
N PRO A 45 16.43 8.93 -16.53
CA PRO A 45 16.93 7.73 -15.86
C PRO A 45 18.15 7.98 -14.95
N GLN A 46 19.02 8.93 -15.31
CA GLN A 46 20.21 9.29 -14.52
C GLN A 46 19.84 9.91 -13.17
N ASP A 47 18.73 10.65 -13.10
CA ASP A 47 18.25 11.26 -11.84
C ASP A 47 17.77 10.20 -10.84
N LEU A 48 17.33 9.04 -11.35
CA LEU A 48 16.84 7.91 -10.55
C LEU A 48 17.92 6.87 -10.23
N ALA A 49 19.00 6.85 -11.01
CA ALA A 49 20.09 5.87 -10.90
C ALA A 49 20.89 5.96 -9.59
N ALA A 50 20.80 7.10 -8.89
CA ALA A 50 21.43 7.28 -7.58
C ALA A 50 20.82 6.40 -6.48
N ILE A 51 19.57 5.94 -6.67
CA ILE A 51 18.84 5.21 -5.64
C ILE A 51 18.16 3.93 -6.15
N PHE A 52 18.02 3.76 -7.47
CA PHE A 52 17.39 2.59 -8.08
C PHE A 52 18.29 1.91 -9.11
N PRO A 53 18.26 0.57 -9.22
CA PRO A 53 18.93 -0.16 -10.28
C PRO A 53 18.20 0.02 -11.62
N GLU A 54 18.93 -0.10 -12.72
CA GLU A 54 18.44 0.14 -14.09
C GLU A 54 17.14 -0.61 -14.42
N GLU A 55 16.99 -1.86 -13.99
CA GLU A 55 15.80 -2.66 -14.27
C GLU A 55 14.54 -2.14 -13.57
N LEU A 56 14.64 -1.57 -12.36
CA LEU A 56 13.51 -0.93 -11.70
C LEU A 56 13.15 0.39 -12.38
N ILE A 57 14.15 1.15 -12.85
CA ILE A 57 13.94 2.38 -13.62
C ILE A 57 13.21 2.08 -14.93
N LYS A 58 13.59 1.00 -15.64
CA LYS A 58 12.90 0.55 -16.86
C LYS A 58 11.44 0.22 -16.58
N GLN A 59 11.14 -0.46 -15.47
CA GLN A 59 9.77 -0.79 -15.09
C GLN A 59 8.96 0.47 -14.73
N GLU A 60 9.59 1.45 -14.08
CA GLU A 60 8.94 2.70 -13.67
C GLU A 60 8.34 3.45 -14.86
N VAL A 61 9.04 3.45 -15.99
CA VAL A 61 8.66 4.15 -17.23
C VAL A 61 8.07 3.24 -18.30
N SER A 62 7.90 1.95 -18.01
CA SER A 62 7.46 0.97 -19.01
C SER A 62 6.01 1.23 -19.45
N THR A 63 5.76 1.05 -20.74
CA THR A 63 4.42 1.06 -21.35
C THR A 63 4.01 -0.32 -21.87
N GLU A 64 4.86 -1.33 -21.70
CA GLU A 64 4.51 -2.71 -22.04
C GLU A 64 3.43 -3.23 -21.10
N ARG A 65 2.37 -3.85 -21.65
CA ARG A 65 1.23 -4.34 -20.86
C ARG A 65 1.61 -5.45 -19.88
N TRP A 66 2.57 -6.29 -20.25
CA TRP A 66 2.94 -7.47 -19.50
C TRP A 66 4.43 -7.49 -19.27
N ILE A 67 4.83 -7.60 -18.00
CA ILE A 67 6.23 -7.70 -17.61
C ILE A 67 6.42 -9.07 -16.95
N ASP A 68 7.35 -9.86 -17.46
CA ASP A 68 7.64 -11.20 -16.96
C ASP A 68 8.17 -11.16 -15.52
N ILE A 69 7.64 -12.05 -14.68
CA ILE A 69 8.14 -12.26 -13.31
C ILE A 69 9.38 -13.17 -13.42
N PRO A 70 10.56 -12.75 -12.94
CA PRO A 70 11.75 -13.60 -12.96
C PRO A 70 11.53 -14.94 -12.25
N GLU A 71 12.12 -16.02 -12.75
CA GLU A 71 11.94 -17.37 -12.19
C GLU A 71 12.30 -17.43 -10.70
N GLU A 72 13.44 -16.84 -10.29
CA GLU A 72 13.85 -16.75 -8.88
C GLU A 72 12.83 -15.99 -8.00
N VAL A 73 12.16 -14.97 -8.55
CA VAL A 73 11.09 -14.24 -7.85
C VAL A 73 9.85 -15.12 -7.72
N GLN A 74 9.48 -15.86 -8.78
CA GLN A 74 8.36 -16.81 -8.74
C GLN A 74 8.61 -17.94 -7.73
N GLU A 75 9.84 -18.47 -7.66
CA GLU A 75 10.22 -19.49 -6.68
C GLU A 75 10.00 -19.02 -5.24
N LEU A 76 10.41 -17.78 -4.92
CA LEU A 76 10.18 -17.21 -3.59
C LEU A 76 8.70 -16.88 -3.35
N TYR A 77 7.96 -16.42 -4.37
CA TYR A 77 6.52 -16.21 -4.24
C TYR A 77 5.78 -17.48 -3.83
N ARG A 78 6.18 -18.67 -4.30
CA ARG A 78 5.54 -19.95 -3.94
C ARG A 78 5.54 -20.24 -2.43
N LEU A 79 6.35 -19.55 -1.63
CA LEU A 79 6.28 -19.64 -0.17
C LEU A 79 4.92 -19.22 0.41
N TRP A 80 4.15 -18.37 -0.29
CA TRP A 80 2.80 -17.96 0.16
C TRP A 80 1.79 -17.68 -0.96
N ARG A 81 2.23 -17.68 -2.22
CA ARG A 81 1.39 -17.42 -3.39
C ARG A 81 1.14 -18.70 -4.20
N PRO A 82 -0.03 -18.83 -4.85
CA PRO A 82 -1.16 -17.90 -4.81
C PRO A 82 -1.81 -17.74 -3.45
N SER A 83 -2.11 -16.51 -3.05
CA SER A 83 -2.76 -16.29 -1.77
C SER A 83 -4.23 -16.73 -1.84
N PRO A 84 -4.83 -17.22 -0.74
CA PRO A 84 -6.20 -17.71 -0.78
C PRO A 84 -7.22 -16.58 -1.01
N LEU A 85 -8.23 -16.89 -1.82
CA LEU A 85 -9.48 -16.13 -1.90
C LEU A 85 -10.52 -16.83 -1.02
N TYR A 86 -11.24 -16.08 -0.22
CA TYR A 86 -12.30 -16.61 0.65
C TYR A 86 -13.66 -16.05 0.24
N ARG A 87 -14.71 -16.82 0.53
CA ARG A 87 -16.08 -16.30 0.60
C ARG A 87 -16.49 -16.15 2.07
N ALA A 88 -16.91 -14.94 2.45
CA ALA A 88 -17.20 -14.54 3.83
C ALA A 88 -18.61 -14.93 4.29
N PHE A 89 -18.92 -16.23 4.27
CA PHE A 89 -20.28 -16.72 4.56
C PHE A 89 -20.82 -16.30 5.94
N GLN A 90 -19.95 -16.20 6.96
CA GLN A 90 -20.41 -15.82 8.30
C GLN A 90 -20.67 -14.32 8.38
N LEU A 91 -19.87 -13.50 7.68
CA LEU A 91 -20.15 -12.08 7.51
C LEU A 91 -21.43 -11.86 6.72
N GLU A 92 -21.63 -12.55 5.59
CA GLU A 92 -22.87 -12.52 4.80
C GLU A 92 -24.09 -12.81 5.69
N LYS A 93 -23.99 -13.87 6.52
CA LYS A 93 -25.04 -14.25 7.48
C LYS A 93 -25.24 -13.20 8.58
N ALA A 94 -24.17 -12.61 9.11
CA ALA A 94 -24.26 -11.60 10.17
C ALA A 94 -24.90 -10.29 9.69
N LEU A 95 -24.70 -9.94 8.42
CA LEU A 95 -25.32 -8.78 7.78
C LEU A 95 -26.73 -9.08 7.27
N ASP A 96 -27.09 -10.37 7.15
CA ASP A 96 -28.33 -10.83 6.54
C ASP A 96 -28.50 -10.19 5.16
N THR A 97 -27.45 -10.30 4.35
CA THR A 97 -27.36 -9.69 3.01
C THR A 97 -27.49 -10.76 1.92
N PRO A 98 -28.16 -10.48 0.80
CA PRO A 98 -28.12 -11.33 -0.39
C PRO A 98 -26.79 -11.22 -1.16
N ALA A 99 -25.95 -10.22 -0.83
CA ALA A 99 -24.66 -10.04 -1.48
C ALA A 99 -23.69 -11.21 -1.20
N LYS A 100 -22.84 -11.50 -2.18
CA LYS A 100 -21.77 -12.49 -2.09
C LYS A 100 -20.45 -11.75 -1.82
N ILE A 101 -19.86 -11.96 -0.65
CA ILE A 101 -18.67 -11.21 -0.21
C ILE A 101 -17.44 -12.11 -0.32
N TYR A 102 -16.48 -11.68 -1.11
CA TYR A 102 -15.19 -12.34 -1.28
C TYR A 102 -14.05 -11.47 -0.76
N TYR A 103 -13.07 -12.11 -0.13
CA TYR A 103 -11.85 -11.43 0.28
C TYR A 103 -10.57 -12.14 -0.14
N LYS A 104 -9.68 -11.38 -0.79
CA LYS A 104 -8.34 -11.83 -1.15
C LYS A 104 -7.42 -11.64 0.06
N TYR A 105 -6.91 -12.72 0.64
CA TYR A 105 -6.19 -12.66 1.92
C TYR A 105 -4.67 -12.61 1.72
N GLU A 106 -4.11 -11.40 1.67
CA GLU A 106 -2.66 -11.17 1.55
C GLU A 106 -1.91 -11.25 2.89
N GLY A 107 -2.64 -11.35 4.01
CA GLY A 107 -2.03 -11.54 5.33
C GLY A 107 -1.43 -12.94 5.56
N VAL A 108 -1.58 -13.88 4.62
CA VAL A 108 -0.84 -15.17 4.65
C VAL A 108 0.65 -15.01 4.36
N SER A 109 1.05 -13.86 3.80
CA SER A 109 2.45 -13.52 3.56
C SER A 109 3.28 -13.69 4.84
N PRO A 110 4.50 -14.24 4.77
CA PRO A 110 5.40 -14.34 5.94
C PRO A 110 5.70 -12.99 6.60
N ALA A 111 5.61 -11.88 5.85
CA ALA A 111 5.74 -10.52 6.38
C ALA A 111 4.42 -9.95 6.93
N GLY A 112 3.33 -10.72 6.86
CA GLY A 112 2.00 -10.38 7.36
C GLY A 112 1.19 -9.43 6.49
N SER A 113 1.66 -9.11 5.28
CA SER A 113 0.96 -8.23 4.33
C SER A 113 1.43 -8.41 2.89
N HIS A 114 0.68 -7.80 1.96
CA HIS A 114 0.98 -7.71 0.52
C HIS A 114 2.36 -7.12 0.18
N LYS A 115 3.02 -6.43 1.12
CA LYS A 115 4.27 -5.71 0.83
C LYS A 115 5.43 -6.62 0.38
N LEU A 116 5.39 -7.91 0.74
CA LEU A 116 6.38 -8.88 0.28
C LEU A 116 6.34 -9.09 -1.24
N ASN A 117 5.19 -8.84 -1.88
CA ASN A 117 5.05 -8.94 -3.33
C ASN A 117 6.00 -7.96 -4.06
N THR A 118 6.28 -6.77 -3.52
CA THR A 118 7.22 -5.82 -4.15
C THR A 118 8.63 -5.88 -3.56
N SER A 119 8.80 -6.24 -2.27
CA SER A 119 10.15 -6.27 -1.70
C SER A 119 11.01 -7.39 -2.28
N ILE A 120 10.43 -8.55 -2.61
CA ILE A 120 11.16 -9.64 -3.29
C ILE A 120 11.75 -9.19 -4.64
N PRO A 121 10.98 -8.69 -5.61
CA PRO A 121 11.54 -8.24 -6.87
C PRO A 121 12.51 -7.06 -6.70
N GLN A 122 12.23 -6.12 -5.78
CA GLN A 122 13.18 -5.03 -5.50
C GLN A 122 14.52 -5.56 -4.99
N ALA A 123 14.53 -6.49 -4.03
CA ALA A 123 15.76 -7.11 -3.53
C ALA A 123 16.47 -7.93 -4.63
N TYR A 124 15.73 -8.68 -5.44
CA TYR A 124 16.26 -9.43 -6.58
C TYR A 124 16.99 -8.53 -7.57
N TYR A 125 16.34 -7.46 -8.06
CA TYR A 125 16.94 -6.58 -9.07
C TYR A 125 18.14 -5.81 -8.53
N ASN A 126 18.10 -5.40 -7.26
CA ASN A 126 19.25 -4.78 -6.61
C ASN A 126 20.42 -5.76 -6.45
N LYS A 127 20.16 -6.99 -6.01
CA LYS A 127 21.18 -8.03 -5.92
C LYS A 127 21.84 -8.31 -7.27
N LYS A 128 21.04 -8.41 -8.33
CA LYS A 128 21.51 -8.61 -9.70
C LYS A 128 22.34 -7.43 -10.21
N ALA A 129 22.00 -6.21 -9.80
CA ALA A 129 22.78 -5.00 -10.10
C ALA A 129 24.08 -4.89 -9.27
N GLY A 130 24.36 -5.84 -8.37
CA GLY A 130 25.58 -5.88 -7.58
C GLY A 130 25.52 -5.12 -6.25
N ILE A 131 24.38 -4.48 -5.94
CA ILE A 131 24.13 -3.77 -4.68
C ILE A 131 24.32 -4.72 -3.49
N LYS A 132 24.86 -4.18 -2.39
CA LYS A 132 25.17 -4.93 -1.18
C LYS A 132 24.16 -4.67 -0.06
N ARG A 133 23.53 -3.50 -0.07
CA ARG A 133 22.65 -3.03 0.99
C ARG A 133 21.44 -2.29 0.46
N LEU A 134 20.30 -2.49 1.12
CA LEU A 134 19.12 -1.65 0.95
C LEU A 134 18.85 -0.85 2.22
N THR A 135 18.61 0.45 2.05
CA THR A 135 18.03 1.32 3.08
C THR A 135 16.56 1.52 2.81
N THR A 136 15.78 1.74 3.86
CA THR A 136 14.37 2.09 3.74
C THR A 136 13.81 2.77 4.97
N GLU A 137 12.67 3.41 4.84
CA GLU A 137 11.84 3.89 5.95
C GLU A 137 10.84 2.83 6.42
N THR A 138 10.28 3.00 7.61
CA THR A 138 8.99 2.39 7.94
C THR A 138 8.28 3.16 9.05
N GLY A 139 6.96 3.30 8.93
CA GLY A 139 6.11 3.81 10.00
C GLY A 139 5.77 2.69 10.98
N ALA A 140 4.60 2.08 10.77
CA ALA A 140 4.09 1.01 11.63
C ALA A 140 4.90 -0.30 11.58
N GLY A 141 5.78 -0.49 10.58
CA GLY A 141 6.71 -1.63 10.50
C GLY A 141 6.47 -2.60 9.34
N GLN A 142 5.29 -2.63 8.72
CA GLN A 142 4.95 -3.65 7.70
C GLN A 142 5.91 -3.65 6.50
N TRP A 143 6.32 -2.47 6.04
CA TRP A 143 7.23 -2.34 4.90
C TRP A 143 8.65 -2.79 5.27
N GLY A 144 9.19 -2.25 6.37
CA GLY A 144 10.48 -2.68 6.90
C GLY A 144 10.54 -4.19 7.14
N THR A 145 9.49 -4.83 7.67
CA THR A 145 9.41 -6.29 7.82
C THR A 145 9.53 -7.02 6.49
N ALA A 146 8.77 -6.58 5.47
CA ALA A 146 8.80 -7.19 4.15
C ALA A 146 10.16 -7.04 3.44
N LEU A 147 10.79 -5.87 3.55
CA LEU A 147 12.11 -5.65 2.97
C LEU A 147 13.20 -6.41 3.70
N SER A 148 13.16 -6.45 5.03
CA SER A 148 14.11 -7.22 5.85
C SER A 148 14.14 -8.69 5.44
N LEU A 149 12.96 -9.30 5.27
CA LEU A 149 12.85 -10.69 4.81
C LEU A 149 13.37 -10.88 3.39
N ALA A 150 13.05 -9.96 2.46
CA ALA A 150 13.53 -10.04 1.09
C ALA A 150 15.06 -9.92 1.01
N CYS A 151 15.65 -8.97 1.73
CA CYS A 151 17.10 -8.82 1.84
C CYS A 151 17.78 -10.08 2.38
N ASN A 152 17.19 -10.73 3.39
CA ASN A 152 17.69 -11.99 3.92
C ASN A 152 17.75 -13.09 2.85
N TYR A 153 16.71 -13.25 2.03
CA TYR A 153 16.71 -14.26 0.96
C TYR A 153 17.77 -14.02 -0.11
N PHE A 154 18.08 -12.76 -0.42
CA PHE A 154 19.09 -12.41 -1.43
C PHE A 154 20.49 -12.12 -0.87
N GLY A 155 20.68 -12.28 0.44
CA GLY A 155 21.94 -11.97 1.12
C GLY A 155 22.37 -10.52 0.90
N LEU A 156 21.43 -9.59 1.10
CA LEU A 156 21.64 -8.14 1.14
C LEU A 156 21.59 -7.67 2.60
N GLU A 157 22.39 -6.67 2.95
CA GLU A 157 22.19 -5.95 4.20
C GLU A 157 20.90 -5.13 4.13
N CYS A 158 20.14 -5.06 5.23
CA CYS A 158 18.94 -4.24 5.31
C CYS A 158 19.05 -3.24 6.46
N ARG A 159 18.92 -1.95 6.15
CA ARG A 159 18.87 -0.87 7.14
C ARG A 159 17.52 -0.19 7.10
N VAL A 160 16.81 -0.21 8.22
CA VAL A 160 15.45 0.31 8.32
C VAL A 160 15.42 1.51 9.27
N PHE A 161 15.08 2.68 8.76
CA PHE A 161 14.76 3.87 9.55
C PHE A 161 13.30 3.80 9.97
N MET A 162 13.03 3.38 11.20
CA MET A 162 11.68 3.25 11.74
C MET A 162 11.30 4.50 12.52
N VAL A 163 10.13 5.07 12.25
CA VAL A 163 9.61 6.25 12.98
C VAL A 163 9.69 6.01 14.49
N LYS A 164 10.35 6.90 15.23
CA LYS A 164 10.74 6.70 16.64
C LYS A 164 9.55 6.33 17.52
N ILE A 165 8.45 7.09 17.48
CA ILE A 165 7.25 6.77 18.26
C ILE A 165 6.63 5.42 17.85
N SER A 166 6.66 5.08 16.56
CA SER A 166 6.15 3.79 16.08
C SER A 166 7.03 2.62 16.57
N SER A 167 8.34 2.80 16.66
CA SER A 167 9.26 1.78 17.20
C SER A 167 8.99 1.46 18.67
N GLN A 168 8.48 2.44 19.43
CA GLN A 168 8.11 2.29 20.85
C GLN A 168 6.71 1.67 21.00
N GLN A 169 5.75 2.10 20.19
CA GLN A 169 4.37 1.62 20.22
C GLN A 169 4.20 0.22 19.60
N LYS A 170 5.05 -0.14 18.63
CA LYS A 170 4.97 -1.40 17.88
C LYS A 170 6.31 -2.18 17.93
N PRO A 171 6.80 -2.53 19.14
CA PRO A 171 8.13 -3.10 19.31
C PRO A 171 8.27 -4.47 18.62
N TYR A 172 7.19 -5.24 18.50
CA TYR A 172 7.23 -6.58 17.93
C TYR A 172 7.54 -6.61 16.43
N ARG A 173 7.16 -5.58 15.66
CA ARG A 173 7.58 -5.48 14.25
C ARG A 173 9.06 -5.13 14.14
N LYS A 174 9.58 -4.32 15.06
CA LYS A 174 11.04 -4.09 15.18
C LYS A 174 11.77 -5.40 15.44
N SER A 175 11.35 -6.17 16.44
CA SER A 175 11.96 -7.47 16.73
C SER A 175 11.88 -8.42 15.54
N LEU A 176 10.76 -8.45 14.80
CA LEU A 176 10.63 -9.29 13.61
C LEU A 176 11.59 -8.87 12.48
N MET A 177 11.81 -7.57 12.27
CA MET A 177 12.83 -7.07 11.33
C MET A 177 14.24 -7.54 11.74
N GLU A 178 14.58 -7.46 13.02
CA GLU A 178 15.87 -7.89 13.57
C GLU A 178 16.05 -9.42 13.47
N VAL A 179 14.99 -10.21 13.63
CA VAL A 179 15.00 -11.66 13.38
C VAL A 179 15.35 -11.99 11.93
N PHE A 180 14.92 -11.15 10.98
CA PHE A 180 15.32 -11.26 9.57
C PHE A 180 16.68 -10.62 9.27
N GLY A 181 17.43 -10.22 10.30
CA GLY A 181 18.80 -9.72 10.16
C GLY A 181 18.92 -8.24 9.79
N ALA A 182 17.82 -7.47 9.80
CA ALA A 182 17.88 -6.04 9.54
C ALA A 182 18.40 -5.25 10.76
N THR A 183 19.09 -4.15 10.47
CA THR A 183 19.41 -3.14 11.48
C THR A 183 18.29 -2.10 11.51
N VAL A 184 17.60 -1.96 12.65
CA VAL A 184 16.48 -1.01 12.81
C VAL A 184 16.92 0.21 13.60
N ILE A 185 16.88 1.37 12.96
CA ILE A 185 17.27 2.67 13.52
C ILE A 185 16.02 3.50 13.81
N PRO A 186 15.79 3.94 15.06
CA PRO A 186 14.74 4.91 15.35
C PRO A 186 15.02 6.27 14.68
N SER A 187 14.08 6.78 13.89
CA SER A 187 14.16 8.04 13.16
C SER A 187 13.30 9.13 13.82
N PRO A 188 13.80 10.37 14.02
CA PRO A 188 15.10 10.89 13.58
C PRO A 188 16.28 10.31 14.37
N SER A 189 17.39 10.06 13.67
CA SER A 189 18.64 9.54 14.24
C SER A 189 19.79 10.56 14.16
N ASN A 190 20.91 10.29 14.84
CA ASN A 190 22.14 11.09 14.71
C ASN A 190 23.06 10.60 13.57
N LEU A 191 22.66 9.57 12.81
CA LEU A 191 23.51 8.95 11.78
C LEU A 191 23.59 9.78 10.50
N THR A 192 22.53 10.54 10.20
CA THR A 192 22.38 11.34 8.97
C THR A 192 22.31 12.82 9.31
N GLU A 193 22.60 13.68 8.32
CA GLU A 193 22.46 15.12 8.46
C GLU A 193 21.00 15.53 8.57
N ALA A 194 20.11 14.93 7.78
CA ALA A 194 18.66 15.11 7.89
C ALA A 194 18.17 14.83 9.31
N GLY A 195 18.58 13.72 9.92
CA GLY A 195 18.23 13.37 11.29
C GLY A 195 18.81 14.35 12.33
N ARG A 196 20.08 14.72 12.21
CA ARG A 196 20.74 15.71 13.10
C ARG A 196 20.06 17.08 13.05
N GLN A 197 19.63 17.55 11.87
CA GLN A 197 18.95 18.83 11.72
C GLN A 197 17.58 18.85 12.41
N VAL A 198 16.83 17.74 12.35
CA VAL A 198 15.56 17.62 13.08
C VAL A 198 15.82 17.63 14.58
N LEU A 199 16.77 16.82 15.07
CA LEU A 199 17.10 16.73 16.49
C LEU A 199 17.68 18.01 17.09
N ALA A 200 18.36 18.84 16.28
CA ALA A 200 18.85 20.14 16.71
C ALA A 200 17.71 21.15 16.99
N LYS A 201 16.57 21.02 16.28
CA LYS A 201 15.38 21.84 16.52
C LYS A 201 14.53 21.29 17.66
N ASP A 202 14.40 19.98 17.73
CA ASP A 202 13.61 19.26 18.74
C ASP A 202 14.29 17.92 19.10
N PRO A 203 15.07 17.88 20.19
CA PRO A 203 15.77 16.66 20.61
C PRO A 203 14.85 15.47 20.92
N ASP A 204 13.60 15.76 21.33
CA ASP A 204 12.59 14.76 21.71
C ASP A 204 11.63 14.43 20.56
N ASN A 205 11.96 14.86 19.33
CA ASN A 205 11.07 14.70 18.19
C ASN A 205 10.63 13.23 18.01
N PRO A 206 9.31 12.97 17.91
CA PRO A 206 8.76 11.62 17.82
C PRO A 206 8.96 10.96 16.44
N GLY A 207 9.43 11.73 15.45
CA GLY A 207 9.63 11.32 14.07
C GLY A 207 8.36 11.29 13.22
N SER A 208 8.56 11.28 11.91
CA SER A 208 7.52 11.14 10.88
C SER A 208 8.01 10.23 9.77
N LEU A 209 7.10 9.75 8.92
CA LEU A 209 7.47 8.91 7.78
C LEU A 209 8.38 9.68 6.81
N GLY A 210 8.07 10.95 6.53
CA GLY A 210 8.90 11.79 5.66
C GLY A 210 10.32 12.01 6.18
N ILE A 211 10.50 12.16 7.50
CA ILE A 211 11.83 12.25 8.12
C ILE A 211 12.60 10.93 7.92
N ALA A 212 11.95 9.80 8.15
CA ALA A 212 12.56 8.48 7.96
C ALA A 212 12.94 8.20 6.50
N ILE A 213 12.13 8.65 5.53
CA ILE A 213 12.47 8.62 4.09
C ILE A 213 13.72 9.45 3.84
N SER A 214 13.77 10.66 4.40
CA SER A 214 14.90 11.58 4.22
C SER A 214 16.22 10.95 4.66
N GLU A 215 16.24 10.33 5.85
CA GLU A 215 17.44 9.64 6.35
C GLU A 215 17.82 8.41 5.49
N ALA A 216 16.83 7.62 5.06
CA ALA A 216 17.07 6.43 4.25
C ALA A 216 17.62 6.78 2.85
N VAL A 217 17.09 7.82 2.23
CA VAL A 217 17.52 8.34 0.92
C VAL A 217 18.91 8.98 1.04
N GLU A 218 19.18 9.79 2.09
CA GLU A 218 20.49 10.39 2.32
C GLU A 218 21.58 9.31 2.45
N GLU A 219 21.31 8.24 3.21
CA GLU A 219 22.28 7.15 3.37
C GLU A 219 22.51 6.36 2.07
N ALA A 220 21.48 6.15 1.25
CA ALA A 220 21.62 5.49 -0.05
C ALA A 220 22.41 6.35 -1.04
N ALA A 221 22.01 7.61 -1.23
CA ALA A 221 22.64 8.52 -2.18
C ALA A 221 24.12 8.81 -1.86
N GLY A 222 24.54 8.62 -0.60
CA GLY A 222 25.93 8.79 -0.19
C GLY A 222 26.86 7.61 -0.49
N ARG A 223 26.38 6.50 -1.08
CA ARG A 223 27.18 5.28 -1.28
C ARG A 223 26.79 4.48 -2.53
N ASP A 224 27.79 4.13 -3.34
CA ASP A 224 27.59 3.34 -4.56
C ASP A 224 27.14 1.88 -4.32
N ASP A 225 27.31 1.34 -3.11
CA ASP A 225 26.95 -0.04 -2.75
C ASP A 225 25.56 -0.19 -2.14
N THR A 226 24.84 0.92 -1.99
CA THR A 226 23.57 1.01 -1.26
C THR A 226 22.50 1.65 -2.13
N ASN A 227 21.35 1.00 -2.24
CA ASN A 227 20.17 1.61 -2.86
C ASN A 227 19.06 1.81 -1.83
N TYR A 228 18.15 2.72 -2.16
CA TYR A 228 16.94 2.94 -1.39
C TYR A 228 15.80 2.11 -1.99
N ALA A 229 15.03 1.43 -1.15
CA ALA A 229 13.85 0.69 -1.57
C ALA A 229 12.60 1.33 -0.96
N LEU A 230 11.53 1.46 -1.75
CA LEU A 230 10.31 2.15 -1.33
C LEU A 230 9.10 1.20 -1.41
N GLY A 231 8.19 1.32 -0.44
CA GLY A 231 7.12 0.34 -0.20
C GLY A 231 5.77 0.62 -0.86
N SER A 232 5.59 1.76 -1.55
CA SER A 232 4.32 2.15 -2.19
C SER A 232 4.53 3.15 -3.35
N VAL A 233 3.47 3.81 -3.84
CA VAL A 233 3.47 4.98 -4.74
C VAL A 233 4.02 4.74 -6.16
N LEU A 234 5.29 4.38 -6.28
CA LEU A 234 6.01 4.23 -7.54
C LEU A 234 5.35 3.20 -8.46
N ASN A 235 5.46 3.42 -9.77
CA ASN A 235 4.78 2.63 -10.79
C ASN A 235 5.21 1.16 -10.73
N HIS A 236 6.52 0.88 -10.60
CA HIS A 236 7.02 -0.49 -10.49
C HIS A 236 6.53 -1.17 -9.20
N VAL A 237 6.32 -0.41 -8.11
CA VAL A 237 5.76 -0.96 -6.87
C VAL A 237 4.33 -1.42 -7.08
N VAL A 238 3.50 -0.61 -7.75
CA VAL A 238 2.11 -0.99 -8.04
C VAL A 238 2.05 -2.14 -9.06
N LEU A 239 2.92 -2.12 -10.07
CA LEU A 239 3.11 -3.21 -11.03
C LEU A 239 3.32 -4.56 -10.32
N HIS A 240 4.30 -4.63 -9.41
CA HIS A 240 4.61 -5.86 -8.67
C HIS A 240 3.41 -6.37 -7.86
N GLN A 241 2.54 -5.47 -7.39
CA GLN A 241 1.34 -5.83 -6.62
C GLN A 241 0.20 -6.36 -7.49
N THR A 242 0.23 -6.21 -8.81
CA THR A 242 -0.88 -6.64 -9.70
C THR A 242 -1.12 -8.15 -9.70
N ILE A 243 -0.16 -8.93 -9.21
CA ILE A 243 -0.33 -10.35 -8.95
C ILE A 243 -1.48 -10.63 -7.96
N ILE A 244 -1.89 -9.66 -7.14
CA ILE A 244 -3.08 -9.76 -6.27
C ILE A 244 -4.35 -9.87 -7.11
N GLY A 245 -4.62 -8.89 -7.96
CA GLY A 245 -5.83 -8.84 -8.79
C GLY A 245 -5.84 -9.92 -9.87
N LEU A 246 -4.68 -10.27 -10.43
CA LEU A 246 -4.56 -11.35 -11.42
C LEU A 246 -4.97 -12.70 -10.82
N GLU A 247 -4.48 -13.03 -9.62
CA GLU A 247 -4.91 -14.24 -8.93
C GLU A 247 -6.38 -14.18 -8.53
N ALA A 248 -6.86 -13.03 -8.01
CA ALA A 248 -8.25 -12.89 -7.59
C ALA A 248 -9.22 -13.11 -8.76
N LYS A 249 -8.90 -12.57 -9.95
CA LYS A 249 -9.68 -12.76 -11.18
C LYS A 249 -9.70 -14.23 -11.62
N ALA A 250 -8.55 -14.91 -11.56
CA ALA A 250 -8.46 -16.34 -11.84
C ALA A 250 -9.26 -17.19 -10.83
N GLN A 251 -9.17 -16.86 -9.54
CA GLN A 251 -9.87 -17.57 -8.46
C GLN A 251 -11.39 -17.40 -8.54
N LEU A 252 -11.89 -16.20 -8.80
CA LEU A 252 -13.32 -15.95 -8.98
C LEU A 252 -13.88 -16.72 -10.19
N ALA A 253 -13.11 -16.85 -11.27
CA ALA A 253 -13.50 -17.65 -12.43
C ALA A 253 -13.68 -19.14 -12.09
N LEU A 254 -12.93 -19.71 -11.13
CA LEU A 254 -13.08 -21.11 -10.69
C LEU A 254 -14.43 -21.39 -10.03
N VAL A 255 -15.17 -20.36 -9.62
CA VAL A 255 -16.49 -20.47 -8.97
C VAL A 255 -17.58 -19.74 -9.75
N ASP A 256 -17.36 -19.48 -11.04
CA ASP A 256 -18.28 -18.78 -11.94
C ASP A 256 -18.75 -17.42 -11.37
N ALA A 257 -17.86 -16.69 -10.68
CA ALA A 257 -18.14 -15.39 -10.11
C ALA A 257 -17.34 -14.28 -10.82
N TYR A 258 -17.90 -13.08 -10.83
CA TYR A 258 -17.24 -11.86 -11.28
C TYR A 258 -17.73 -10.71 -10.41
N PRO A 259 -16.86 -9.79 -9.93
CA PRO A 259 -17.26 -8.77 -8.99
C PRO A 259 -18.08 -7.67 -9.66
N ASP A 260 -19.06 -7.13 -8.94
CA ASP A 260 -19.71 -5.85 -9.25
C ASP A 260 -18.90 -4.66 -8.71
N VAL A 261 -18.17 -4.90 -7.62
CA VAL A 261 -17.28 -3.92 -7.00
C VAL A 261 -16.00 -4.59 -6.48
N VAL A 262 -14.86 -3.94 -6.72
CA VAL A 262 -13.53 -4.32 -6.23
C VAL A 262 -13.05 -3.23 -5.28
N ILE A 263 -12.78 -3.61 -4.03
CA ILE A 263 -12.52 -2.69 -2.92
C ILE A 263 -11.14 -2.97 -2.33
N ALA A 264 -10.34 -1.92 -2.10
CA ALA A 264 -9.09 -2.09 -1.39
C ALA A 264 -8.70 -0.81 -0.64
N CYS A 265 -8.06 -0.97 0.52
CA CYS A 265 -7.57 0.18 1.28
C CYS A 265 -6.45 0.89 0.51
N CYS A 266 -6.46 2.22 0.55
CA CYS A 266 -5.53 3.11 -0.11
C CYS A 266 -4.77 3.93 0.93
N GLY A 267 -3.44 3.86 0.88
CA GLY A 267 -2.58 4.66 1.75
C GLY A 267 -1.50 5.39 0.95
N GLY A 268 -0.83 4.67 0.06
CA GLY A 268 -0.06 5.25 -1.04
C GLY A 268 -0.37 4.55 -2.36
N GLY A 269 -1.58 4.02 -2.51
CA GLY A 269 -2.07 3.36 -3.73
C GLY A 269 -1.67 1.91 -4.03
N SER A 270 -0.58 1.36 -3.50
CA SER A 270 -0.02 0.08 -4.00
C SER A 270 -0.92 -1.16 -3.83
N ASN A 271 -1.52 -1.35 -2.65
CA ASN A 271 -2.51 -2.41 -2.41
C ASN A 271 -3.75 -2.26 -3.29
N PHE A 272 -4.26 -1.03 -3.41
CA PHE A 272 -5.42 -0.73 -4.23
C PHE A 272 -5.13 -1.01 -5.71
N GLY A 273 -4.06 -0.43 -6.26
CA GLY A 273 -3.67 -0.64 -7.65
C GLY A 273 -3.35 -2.10 -7.96
N GLY A 274 -2.64 -2.79 -7.06
CA GLY A 274 -2.37 -4.23 -7.21
C GLY A 274 -3.63 -5.10 -7.27
N THR A 275 -4.68 -4.68 -6.55
CA THR A 275 -5.98 -5.37 -6.56
C THR A 275 -6.81 -4.99 -7.79
N ALA A 276 -6.93 -3.69 -8.07
CA ALA A 276 -7.91 -3.12 -8.99
C ALA A 276 -7.42 -3.04 -10.45
N PHE A 277 -6.12 -2.81 -10.69
CA PHE A 277 -5.61 -2.57 -12.05
C PHE A 277 -5.88 -3.71 -13.04
N PRO A 278 -5.77 -5.00 -12.66
CA PRO A 278 -6.13 -6.11 -13.55
C PRO A 278 -7.60 -6.13 -14.05
N PHE A 279 -8.47 -5.32 -13.45
CA PHE A 279 -9.87 -5.14 -13.86
C PHE A 279 -10.09 -3.91 -14.76
N VAL A 280 -9.12 -2.99 -14.87
CA VAL A 280 -9.22 -1.77 -15.69
C VAL A 280 -9.56 -2.04 -17.16
N PRO A 281 -9.01 -3.06 -17.84
CA PRO A 281 -9.42 -3.39 -19.21
C PRO A 281 -10.91 -3.67 -19.34
N ASP A 282 -11.52 -4.31 -18.33
CA ASP A 282 -12.94 -4.63 -18.33
C ASP A 282 -13.79 -3.38 -18.10
N VAL A 283 -13.32 -2.46 -17.23
CA VAL A 283 -13.94 -1.14 -16.99
C VAL A 283 -13.96 -0.32 -18.28
N LEU A 284 -12.83 -0.23 -18.97
CA LEU A 284 -12.72 0.47 -20.26
C LEU A 284 -13.60 -0.15 -21.36
N ALA A 285 -13.86 -1.46 -21.28
CA ALA A 285 -14.78 -2.16 -22.16
C ALA A 285 -16.27 -1.99 -21.78
N GLY A 286 -16.58 -1.25 -20.72
CA GLY A 286 -17.94 -1.00 -20.24
C GLY A 286 -18.61 -2.19 -19.56
N LYS A 287 -17.81 -3.17 -19.09
CA LYS A 287 -18.30 -4.42 -18.46
C LYS A 287 -17.61 -4.75 -17.14
N GLY A 288 -16.73 -3.87 -16.66
CA GLY A 288 -15.95 -4.08 -15.46
C GLY A 288 -16.68 -3.68 -14.18
N PRO A 289 -16.11 -4.06 -13.01
CA PRO A 289 -16.61 -3.66 -11.71
C PRO A 289 -16.38 -2.16 -11.45
N ARG A 290 -17.10 -1.62 -10.47
CA ARG A 290 -16.65 -0.39 -9.79
C ARG A 290 -15.34 -0.66 -9.05
N LEU A 291 -14.38 0.26 -9.15
CA LEU A 291 -13.07 0.15 -8.50
C LEU A 291 -13.00 1.17 -7.37
N LEU A 292 -13.11 0.72 -6.11
CA LEU A 292 -13.27 1.59 -4.94
C LEU A 292 -12.02 1.57 -4.04
N ALA A 293 -11.29 2.69 -4.04
CA ALA A 293 -10.22 2.97 -3.11
C ALA A 293 -10.80 3.47 -1.78
N VAL A 294 -10.30 2.95 -0.66
CA VAL A 294 -10.81 3.33 0.68
C VAL A 294 -9.69 3.86 1.56
N GLU A 295 -9.85 5.08 2.05
CA GLU A 295 -8.86 5.83 2.83
C GLU A 295 -9.44 6.29 4.19
N PRO A 296 -8.61 6.73 5.15
CA PRO A 296 -9.12 7.26 6.40
C PRO A 296 -9.62 8.69 6.22
N ALA A 297 -10.71 9.06 6.90
CA ALA A 297 -11.18 10.45 6.97
C ALA A 297 -10.16 11.39 7.66
N ALA A 298 -9.27 10.83 8.49
CA ALA A 298 -8.15 11.52 9.11
C ALA A 298 -6.97 11.78 8.16
N CYS A 299 -6.88 11.08 7.02
CA CYS A 299 -5.90 11.35 5.95
C CYS A 299 -6.59 11.21 4.57
N PRO A 300 -7.48 12.15 4.21
CA PRO A 300 -8.39 12.03 3.07
C PRO A 300 -7.73 12.46 1.74
N THR A 301 -6.69 11.75 1.32
CA THR A 301 -5.81 12.13 0.20
C THR A 301 -6.54 12.20 -1.14
N LEU A 302 -7.29 11.17 -1.55
CA LEU A 302 -8.04 11.16 -2.82
C LEU A 302 -9.33 11.99 -2.72
N THR A 303 -10.04 11.89 -1.60
CA THR A 303 -11.37 12.50 -1.48
C THR A 303 -11.32 14.00 -1.21
N ARG A 304 -10.21 14.52 -0.64
CA ARG A 304 -10.08 15.94 -0.25
C ARG A 304 -8.73 16.58 -0.57
N GLY A 305 -7.74 15.81 -1.02
CA GLY A 305 -6.45 16.35 -1.48
C GLY A 305 -6.53 17.01 -2.86
N GLU A 306 -5.38 17.50 -3.32
CA GLU A 306 -5.24 18.20 -4.59
C GLU A 306 -4.41 17.37 -5.59
N PHE A 307 -4.81 17.36 -6.86
CA PHE A 307 -4.05 16.68 -7.93
C PHE A 307 -2.96 17.60 -8.49
N ALA A 308 -1.80 17.58 -7.84
CA ALA A 308 -0.69 18.50 -8.11
C ALA A 308 0.66 17.77 -8.13
N TYR A 309 1.71 18.46 -8.58
CA TYR A 309 3.07 17.99 -8.34
C TYR A 309 3.43 18.22 -6.87
N ASP A 310 3.99 17.20 -6.24
CA ASP A 310 4.45 17.29 -4.86
C ASP A 310 5.61 16.33 -4.60
N TYR A 311 6.33 16.56 -3.50
CA TYR A 311 7.42 15.70 -3.06
C TYR A 311 6.88 14.43 -2.37
N GLY A 312 7.61 13.33 -2.51
CA GLY A 312 7.33 12.10 -1.77
C GLY A 312 7.83 12.13 -0.32
N ASP A 313 8.67 13.11 0.03
CA ASP A 313 9.31 13.22 1.35
C ASP A 313 9.37 14.67 1.85
N THR A 314 9.51 14.82 3.16
CA THR A 314 9.53 16.14 3.82
C THR A 314 10.80 16.94 3.54
N ALA A 315 11.94 16.28 3.28
CA ALA A 315 13.21 16.96 2.98
C ALA A 315 13.38 17.32 1.50
N LYS A 316 12.40 16.99 0.64
CA LYS A 316 12.38 17.34 -0.79
C LYS A 316 13.53 16.68 -1.57
N LEU A 317 13.91 15.46 -1.17
CA LEU A 317 14.99 14.70 -1.81
C LEU A 317 14.48 13.80 -2.94
N THR A 318 13.22 13.40 -2.89
CA THR A 318 12.58 12.56 -3.91
C THR A 318 12.14 13.40 -5.11
N PRO A 319 12.08 12.80 -6.32
CA PRO A 319 11.47 13.44 -7.48
C PRO A 319 10.04 13.91 -7.18
N LEU A 320 9.63 15.04 -7.78
CA LEU A 320 8.25 15.48 -7.69
C LEU A 320 7.39 14.59 -8.57
N MET A 321 6.27 14.14 -8.04
CA MET A 321 5.32 13.30 -8.76
C MET A 321 3.98 14.03 -8.85
N ARG A 322 3.31 13.95 -10.00
CA ARG A 322 1.94 14.45 -10.12
C ARG A 322 0.98 13.43 -9.52
N MET A 323 0.42 13.77 -8.37
CA MET A 323 -0.41 12.88 -7.57
C MET A 323 -1.49 13.64 -6.80
N TYR A 324 -2.50 12.93 -6.33
CA TYR A 324 -3.34 13.45 -5.25
C TYR A 324 -2.50 13.51 -3.98
N THR A 325 -2.53 14.65 -3.30
CA THR A 325 -1.71 14.91 -2.12
C THR A 325 -2.45 15.80 -1.10
N LEU A 326 -2.11 15.63 0.19
CA LEU A 326 -2.45 16.55 1.28
C LEU A 326 -1.34 17.57 1.56
N GLY A 327 -0.24 17.54 0.78
CA GLY A 327 0.99 18.30 0.99
C GLY A 327 2.05 17.48 1.74
N HIS A 328 3.31 17.50 1.28
CA HIS A 328 4.43 16.76 1.88
C HIS A 328 4.80 17.15 3.32
N GLU A 329 4.26 18.26 3.82
CA GLU A 329 4.36 18.68 5.22
C GLU A 329 3.17 18.23 6.08
N PHE A 330 2.17 17.56 5.50
CA PHE A 330 1.01 17.04 6.23
C PHE A 330 1.43 16.09 7.35
N MET A 331 0.95 16.36 8.56
CA MET A 331 1.18 15.53 9.73
C MET A 331 -0.15 14.87 10.17
N PRO A 332 -0.24 13.54 10.08
CA PRO A 332 -1.41 12.79 10.55
C PRO A 332 -1.70 13.08 12.04
N PRO A 333 -2.98 13.11 12.45
CA PRO A 333 -3.34 13.27 13.86
C PRO A 333 -2.68 12.20 14.75
N GLY A 334 -2.12 12.61 15.89
CA GLY A 334 -1.43 11.69 16.81
C GLY A 334 -2.32 10.58 17.37
N ILE A 335 -3.63 10.81 17.45
CA ILE A 335 -4.65 9.86 17.90
C ILE A 335 -5.17 8.92 16.79
N HIS A 336 -4.72 9.09 15.54
CA HIS A 336 -5.16 8.27 14.42
C HIS A 336 -4.52 6.87 14.46
N ALA A 337 -5.34 5.84 14.69
CA ALA A 337 -4.89 4.46 14.84
C ALA A 337 -5.15 3.58 13.61
N GLY A 338 -5.87 4.09 12.61
CA GLY A 338 -6.27 3.34 11.40
C GLY A 338 -5.15 3.04 10.39
N GLY A 339 -3.94 3.58 10.58
CA GLY A 339 -2.86 3.49 9.60
C GLY A 339 -3.11 4.39 8.39
N LEU A 340 -2.65 4.02 7.18
CA LEU A 340 -2.90 4.77 5.94
C LEU A 340 -2.56 6.28 6.05
N ARG A 341 -1.35 6.57 6.55
CA ARG A 341 -0.93 7.90 7.01
C ARG A 341 -0.15 8.73 5.99
N TYR A 342 0.14 8.16 4.83
CA TYR A 342 0.98 8.83 3.84
C TYR A 342 0.16 9.91 3.12
N HIS A 343 0.81 11.04 2.80
CA HIS A 343 0.12 12.25 2.35
C HIS A 343 -0.26 12.23 0.88
N GLY A 344 0.39 11.39 0.06
CA GLY A 344 0.19 11.32 -1.38
C GLY A 344 -0.24 9.94 -1.85
N ASP A 345 -0.81 9.82 -3.04
CA ASP A 345 -1.14 8.54 -3.65
C ASP A 345 -0.36 8.27 -4.93
N SER A 346 -0.26 7.00 -5.33
CA SER A 346 0.44 6.61 -6.57
C SER A 346 0.01 7.47 -7.77
N PRO A 347 0.92 7.92 -8.64
CA PRO A 347 0.57 8.65 -9.86
C PRO A 347 -0.42 7.88 -10.75
N LEU A 348 -0.31 6.55 -10.79
CA LEU A 348 -1.24 5.69 -11.54
C LEU A 348 -2.65 5.72 -10.94
N VAL A 349 -2.76 5.58 -9.62
CA VAL A 349 -4.05 5.64 -8.91
C VAL A 349 -4.65 7.04 -9.03
N SER A 350 -3.83 8.07 -8.83
CA SER A 350 -4.22 9.48 -8.92
C SER A 350 -4.75 9.84 -10.30
N GLN A 351 -4.06 9.44 -11.36
CA GLN A 351 -4.50 9.70 -12.74
C GLN A 351 -5.79 8.95 -13.07
N LEU A 352 -5.91 7.68 -12.70
CA LEU A 352 -7.15 6.92 -12.92
C LEU A 352 -8.35 7.49 -12.14
N TYR A 353 -8.09 8.04 -10.94
CA TYR A 353 -9.11 8.70 -10.13
C TYR A 353 -9.53 10.02 -10.76
N HIS A 354 -8.54 10.82 -11.21
CA HIS A 354 -8.78 12.06 -11.94
C HIS A 354 -9.57 11.84 -13.24
N ASP A 355 -9.31 10.74 -13.93
CA ASP A 355 -10.01 10.33 -15.16
C ASP A 355 -11.42 9.76 -14.89
N GLY A 356 -11.81 9.58 -13.62
CA GLY A 356 -13.12 9.02 -13.23
C GLY A 356 -13.25 7.51 -13.45
N LEU A 357 -12.14 6.78 -13.59
CA LEU A 357 -12.11 5.32 -13.78
C LEU A 357 -12.03 4.53 -12.46
N VAL A 358 -11.66 5.20 -11.37
CA VAL A 358 -11.74 4.66 -10.01
C VAL A 358 -12.49 5.63 -9.11
N GLU A 359 -13.09 5.10 -8.05
CA GLU A 359 -13.82 5.82 -7.02
C GLU A 359 -13.00 5.86 -5.73
N ALA A 360 -13.25 6.83 -4.86
CA ALA A 360 -12.62 6.93 -3.55
C ALA A 360 -13.68 7.13 -2.44
N LEU A 361 -13.41 6.55 -1.26
CA LEU A 361 -14.23 6.71 -0.06
C LEU A 361 -13.35 6.92 1.17
N ALA A 362 -13.64 7.97 1.93
CA ALA A 362 -13.05 8.18 3.26
C ALA A 362 -13.93 7.59 4.37
N VAL A 363 -13.31 6.94 5.35
CA VAL A 363 -14.01 6.29 6.48
C VAL A 363 -13.38 6.72 7.81
N VAL A 364 -14.22 6.99 8.82
CA VAL A 364 -13.77 7.38 10.16
C VAL A 364 -13.31 6.15 10.96
N GLN A 365 -12.39 6.33 11.92
CA GLN A 365 -11.71 5.19 12.53
C GLN A 365 -12.62 4.36 13.45
N THR A 366 -13.61 4.94 14.13
CA THR A 366 -14.55 4.17 14.94
C THR A 366 -15.31 3.12 14.11
N GLU A 367 -15.74 3.50 12.90
CA GLU A 367 -16.38 2.59 11.94
C GLU A 367 -15.41 1.51 11.45
N VAL A 368 -14.16 1.90 11.14
CA VAL A 368 -13.11 0.95 10.72
C VAL A 368 -12.91 -0.14 11.76
N PHE A 369 -12.78 0.21 13.05
CA PHE A 369 -12.58 -0.77 14.11
C PHE A 369 -13.85 -1.54 14.48
N GLN A 370 -15.04 -0.95 14.29
CA GLN A 370 -16.31 -1.67 14.37
C GLN A 370 -16.40 -2.76 13.30
N ALA A 371 -16.09 -2.41 12.05
CA ALA A 371 -16.05 -3.34 10.91
C ALA A 371 -15.01 -4.44 11.13
N ALA A 372 -13.81 -4.07 11.59
CA ALA A 372 -12.75 -5.00 11.93
C ALA A 372 -13.18 -6.02 12.99
N THR A 373 -13.83 -5.54 14.06
CA THR A 373 -14.29 -6.37 15.17
C THR A 373 -15.39 -7.33 14.72
N LEU A 374 -16.33 -6.86 13.90
CA LEU A 374 -17.35 -7.71 13.30
C LEU A 374 -16.71 -8.80 12.44
N PHE A 375 -15.82 -8.42 11.54
CA PHE A 375 -15.12 -9.34 10.65
C PHE A 375 -14.31 -10.40 11.42
N ALA A 376 -13.58 -9.99 12.46
CA ALA A 376 -12.82 -10.92 13.29
C ALA A 376 -13.74 -11.92 14.02
N LYS A 377 -14.92 -11.49 14.49
CA LYS A 377 -15.91 -12.37 15.13
C LYS A 377 -16.59 -13.32 14.16
N THR A 378 -16.77 -12.93 12.90
CA THR A 378 -17.45 -13.77 11.89
C THR A 378 -16.49 -14.70 11.16
N GLU A 379 -15.33 -14.18 10.74
CA GLU A 379 -14.39 -14.88 9.86
C GLU A 379 -13.15 -15.41 10.59
N GLY A 380 -12.96 -15.07 11.87
CA GLY A 380 -11.89 -15.60 12.71
C GLY A 380 -10.48 -15.06 12.39
N ILE A 381 -10.37 -14.06 11.51
CA ILE A 381 -9.11 -13.40 11.16
C ILE A 381 -9.12 -11.98 11.72
N LEU A 382 -8.12 -11.63 12.52
CA LEU A 382 -7.93 -10.24 12.97
C LEU A 382 -7.32 -9.42 11.81
N PRO A 383 -8.06 -8.47 11.19
CA PRO A 383 -7.54 -7.71 10.07
C PRO A 383 -6.54 -6.64 10.54
N ALA A 384 -5.62 -6.21 9.69
CA ALA A 384 -4.86 -4.98 9.96
C ALA A 384 -5.82 -3.77 9.98
N PRO A 385 -5.59 -2.74 10.82
CA PRO A 385 -6.40 -1.51 10.79
C PRO A 385 -6.50 -0.89 9.39
N GLU A 386 -5.42 -0.97 8.60
CA GLU A 386 -5.43 -0.53 7.21
C GLU A 386 -6.46 -1.33 6.38
N SER A 387 -6.44 -2.66 6.45
CA SER A 387 -7.38 -3.53 5.73
C SER A 387 -8.83 -3.34 6.16
N ALA A 388 -9.05 -2.95 7.42
CA ALA A 388 -10.39 -2.75 7.97
C ALA A 388 -11.16 -1.59 7.29
N HIS A 389 -10.46 -0.66 6.63
CA HIS A 389 -11.12 0.34 5.78
C HIS A 389 -11.87 -0.33 4.61
N ALA A 390 -11.24 -1.28 3.93
CA ALA A 390 -11.89 -2.04 2.86
C ALA A 390 -13.04 -2.90 3.38
N ILE A 391 -12.92 -3.45 4.59
CA ILE A 391 -14.00 -4.21 5.25
C ILE A 391 -15.19 -3.30 5.53
N ALA A 392 -14.97 -2.10 6.08
CA ALA A 392 -16.04 -1.12 6.33
C ALA A 392 -16.79 -0.76 5.04
N ALA A 393 -16.06 -0.46 3.97
CA ALA A 393 -16.66 -0.19 2.66
C ALA A 393 -17.42 -1.39 2.09
N ALA A 394 -16.89 -2.62 2.23
CA ALA A 394 -17.57 -3.84 1.81
C ALA A 394 -18.88 -4.07 2.57
N ILE A 395 -18.90 -3.78 3.88
CA ILE A 395 -20.13 -3.82 4.69
C ILE A 395 -21.13 -2.76 4.20
N ARG A 396 -20.70 -1.53 3.88
CA ARG A 396 -21.58 -0.50 3.29
C ARG A 396 -22.17 -0.92 1.94
N GLU A 397 -21.38 -1.54 1.07
CA GLU A 397 -21.88 -2.08 -0.21
C GLU A 397 -22.87 -3.23 0.02
N ALA A 398 -22.59 -4.13 0.96
CA ALA A 398 -23.47 -5.25 1.30
C ALA A 398 -24.81 -4.81 1.91
N ASN A 399 -24.81 -3.76 2.73
CA ASN A 399 -26.03 -3.18 3.29
C ASN A 399 -26.86 -2.48 2.20
N ARG A 400 -26.22 -1.74 1.29
CA ARG A 400 -26.93 -1.15 0.13
C ARG A 400 -27.53 -2.22 -0.78
N ALA A 401 -26.81 -3.30 -1.04
CA ALA A 401 -27.32 -4.43 -1.81
C ALA A 401 -28.52 -5.09 -1.12
N LYS A 402 -28.50 -5.21 0.21
CA LYS A 402 -29.64 -5.68 1.01
C LYS A 402 -30.86 -4.77 0.87
N GLU A 403 -30.68 -3.45 1.03
CA GLU A 403 -31.75 -2.46 0.88
C GLU A 403 -32.37 -2.48 -0.52
N ALA A 404 -31.55 -2.72 -1.55
CA ALA A 404 -32.00 -2.83 -2.95
C ALA A 404 -32.55 -4.23 -3.32
N GLY A 405 -32.31 -5.26 -2.49
CA GLY A 405 -32.67 -6.65 -2.80
C GLY A 405 -31.81 -7.29 -3.91
N GLU A 406 -30.56 -6.85 -4.08
CA GLU A 406 -29.65 -7.27 -5.16
C GLU A 406 -28.57 -8.22 -4.65
N ASP A 407 -28.27 -9.29 -5.39
CA ASP A 407 -27.30 -10.32 -4.98
C ASP A 407 -25.85 -10.04 -5.44
N LYS A 408 -25.40 -8.78 -5.27
CA LYS A 408 -24.10 -8.26 -5.73
C LYS A 408 -22.91 -9.09 -5.27
N VAL A 409 -21.91 -9.21 -6.14
CA VAL A 409 -20.61 -9.78 -5.83
C VAL A 409 -19.64 -8.67 -5.41
N ILE A 410 -19.18 -8.73 -4.17
CA ILE A 410 -18.25 -7.76 -3.58
C ILE A 410 -16.90 -8.46 -3.41
N LEU A 411 -15.85 -7.97 -4.06
CA LEU A 411 -14.47 -8.39 -3.81
C LEU A 411 -13.77 -7.31 -3.00
N PHE A 412 -13.12 -7.68 -1.89
CA PHE A 412 -12.17 -6.79 -1.24
C PHE A 412 -10.82 -7.44 -0.94
N THR A 413 -9.76 -6.64 -0.81
CA THR A 413 -8.45 -7.16 -0.39
C THR A 413 -8.23 -6.99 1.10
N LEU A 414 -8.07 -8.11 1.81
CA LEU A 414 -7.57 -8.17 3.19
C LEU A 414 -6.04 -8.08 3.14
N SER A 415 -5.54 -6.84 3.06
CA SER A 415 -4.16 -6.49 2.72
C SER A 415 -3.10 -6.92 3.74
N GLY A 416 -3.50 -7.28 4.96
CA GLY A 416 -2.64 -7.81 6.02
C GLY A 416 -3.43 -8.23 7.27
N HIS A 417 -2.75 -8.89 8.21
CA HIS A 417 -3.33 -9.27 9.51
C HIS A 417 -2.95 -8.27 10.61
N GLY A 418 -3.77 -8.18 11.66
CA GLY A 418 -3.67 -7.19 12.74
C GLY A 418 -2.94 -7.66 14.00
N HIS A 419 -2.26 -8.82 13.98
CA HIS A 419 -1.61 -9.38 15.18
C HIS A 419 -0.59 -8.43 15.83
N PHE A 420 0.04 -7.54 15.06
CA PHE A 420 0.99 -6.54 15.56
C PHE A 420 0.36 -5.16 15.80
N ASP A 421 -0.98 -5.06 15.71
CA ASP A 421 -1.74 -3.82 15.83
C ASP A 421 -2.76 -3.89 16.98
N LEU A 422 -2.62 -4.87 17.89
CA LEU A 422 -3.52 -5.07 19.04
C LEU A 422 -3.65 -3.84 19.93
N THR A 423 -2.60 -3.03 20.09
CA THR A 423 -2.69 -1.76 20.84
C THR A 423 -3.76 -0.81 20.29
N ALA A 424 -3.96 -0.79 18.96
CA ALA A 424 -5.03 0.01 18.36
C ALA A 424 -6.42 -0.58 18.64
N TYR A 425 -6.53 -1.92 18.66
CA TYR A 425 -7.75 -2.60 19.08
C TYR A 425 -8.04 -2.40 20.56
N ASP A 426 -7.04 -2.43 21.44
CA ASP A 426 -7.21 -2.18 22.87
C ASP A 426 -7.78 -0.78 23.11
N HIS A 427 -7.28 0.22 22.39
CA HIS A 427 -7.78 1.60 22.44
C HIS A 427 -9.25 1.71 22.00
N TYR A 428 -9.64 0.98 20.95
CA TYR A 428 -11.04 0.89 20.52
C TYR A 428 -11.91 0.20 21.59
N LEU A 429 -11.46 -0.96 22.09
CA LEU A 429 -12.21 -1.78 23.06
C LEU A 429 -12.36 -1.09 24.43
N SER A 430 -11.42 -0.22 24.81
CA SER A 430 -11.53 0.60 26.02
C SER A 430 -12.45 1.81 25.85
N GLY A 431 -13.03 2.02 24.65
CA GLY A 431 -13.87 3.18 24.34
C GLY A 431 -13.11 4.50 24.20
N GLY A 432 -11.78 4.45 24.02
CA GLY A 432 -10.93 5.64 23.91
C GLY A 432 -10.78 6.18 22.49
N MET A 433 -11.31 5.49 21.48
CA MET A 433 -11.14 5.87 20.08
C MET A 433 -12.01 7.06 19.69
N GLU A 434 -11.37 8.12 19.22
CA GLU A 434 -12.00 9.37 18.78
C GLU A 434 -11.87 9.54 17.27
N ASP A 435 -12.93 9.95 16.57
CA ASP A 435 -12.84 10.23 15.15
C ASP A 435 -12.19 11.58 14.87
N VAL A 436 -11.36 11.64 13.82
CA VAL A 436 -10.73 12.86 13.36
C VAL A 436 -11.12 13.14 11.92
N GLU A 437 -11.69 14.32 11.72
CA GLU A 437 -11.95 14.91 10.42
C GLU A 437 -11.38 16.33 10.38
N HIS A 438 -10.54 16.60 9.39
CA HIS A 438 -9.95 17.92 9.24
C HIS A 438 -10.98 18.91 8.68
N ASN A 439 -11.04 20.13 9.18
CA ASN A 439 -11.85 21.18 8.53
C ASN A 439 -11.20 21.63 7.20
N GLU A 440 -11.92 22.39 6.38
CA GLU A 440 -11.37 22.88 5.10
C GLU A 440 -10.14 23.77 5.28
N GLU A 441 -10.11 24.59 6.33
CA GLU A 441 -9.00 25.52 6.60
C GLU A 441 -7.69 24.77 6.86
N PHE A 442 -7.75 23.66 7.62
CA PHE A 442 -6.59 22.81 7.88
C PHE A 442 -6.06 22.19 6.59
N ILE A 443 -6.94 21.65 5.74
CA ILE A 443 -6.54 21.05 4.46
C ILE A 443 -5.91 22.12 3.56
N LYS A 444 -6.53 23.30 3.44
CA LYS A 444 -5.99 24.43 2.65
C LYS A 444 -4.62 24.89 3.18
N ALA A 445 -4.44 24.96 4.51
CA ALA A 445 -3.17 25.30 5.11
C ALA A 445 -2.08 24.26 4.84
N SER A 446 -2.43 22.96 4.89
CA SER A 446 -1.53 21.87 4.55
C SER A 446 -1.09 21.91 3.08
N LEU A 447 -2.02 22.20 2.16
CA LEU A 447 -1.74 22.32 0.73
C LEU A 447 -0.94 23.58 0.38
N ALA A 448 -0.83 24.57 1.28
CA ALA A 448 -0.03 25.77 1.02
C ALA A 448 1.48 25.49 0.91
N CYS A 449 1.95 24.31 1.35
CA CYS A 449 3.35 23.89 1.18
C CYS A 449 3.67 23.41 -0.24
N LEU A 450 2.67 23.21 -1.11
CA LEU A 450 2.89 22.66 -2.44
C LEU A 450 3.86 23.51 -3.28
N PRO A 451 4.71 22.85 -4.09
CA PRO A 451 5.62 23.56 -4.97
C PRO A 451 4.85 24.33 -6.05
N ALA A 452 5.29 25.55 -6.34
CA ALA A 452 4.69 26.40 -7.38
C ALA A 452 5.15 25.96 -8.78
N ILE A 453 4.66 24.81 -9.25
CA ILE A 453 4.95 24.26 -10.58
C ILE A 453 3.80 24.61 -11.52
N LYS A 454 4.13 25.14 -12.71
CA LYS A 454 3.16 25.56 -13.73
C LYS A 454 2.72 24.43 -14.64
#